data_AF-A0A1V2RQI8-F1
#
_entry.id   AF-A0A1V2RQI8-F1
#
_cell.length_a   1.000
_cell.length_b   1.000
_cell.length_c   1.000
_cell.angle_alpha   90.00
_cell.angle_beta   90.00
_cell.angle_gamma   90.00
#
_symmetry.space_group_name_H-M   'P 1'
#
loop_
_entity.id
_entity.type
_entity.pdbx_description
1 polymer ?
#
loop_
_entity_poly.entity_id
_entity_poly.type
_entity_poly.pdbx_seq_one_letter_code
_entity_poly.pdbx_strand_id
1 'polypeptide(L)'
;MEGLRYVPALPVRRGSLSAFRTVKPVIDEQTQPLWVVPPTNAPEALPAYLRKSAMDLNGANGLHPGWLDTRHVEATPDLVAEQVWPQLSAPLLGPALRPVTGPERAPAQQLAAAGLAADAGGGLGVRVRAQDLDEAQMPRLLSELLARVSPAASDVDLLVDLGEVTVVREAMTSALRVWEAVRGAANWRRTVLLGGSFP
;
A
#
# COMPACT_ATOMS: atom_id res chain seq x y z
N MET A 1 -10.01 10.98 -16.59
CA MET A 1 -9.33 10.83 -15.28
C MET A 1 -10.41 10.60 -14.25
N GLU A 2 -10.41 9.45 -13.58
CA GLU A 2 -11.16 9.34 -12.33
C GLU A 2 -10.57 10.33 -11.32
N GLY A 3 -11.43 11.06 -10.60
CA GLY A 3 -11.00 12.10 -9.66
C GLY A 3 -10.16 11.58 -8.49
N LEU A 4 -9.52 12.50 -7.77
CA LEU A 4 -8.75 12.20 -6.57
C LEU A 4 -9.65 11.48 -5.55
N ARG A 5 -9.27 10.27 -5.14
CA ARG A 5 -10.00 9.51 -4.10
C ARG A 5 -9.22 9.54 -2.80
N TYR A 6 -9.93 9.89 -1.72
CA TYR A 6 -9.43 9.70 -0.37
C TYR A 6 -9.50 8.22 0.00
N VAL A 7 -8.43 7.72 0.62
CA VAL A 7 -8.33 6.32 1.07
C VAL A 7 -7.81 6.28 2.50
N PRO A 8 -8.47 5.54 3.41
CA PRO A 8 -7.95 5.37 4.76
C PRO A 8 -6.73 4.45 4.76
N ALA A 9 -5.70 4.84 5.51
CA ALA A 9 -4.58 3.98 5.86
C ALA A 9 -4.87 3.29 7.21
N LEU A 10 -5.11 1.98 7.18
CA LEU A 10 -5.56 1.18 8.32
C LEU A 10 -4.46 0.22 8.79
N PRO A 11 -4.06 0.25 10.07
CA PRO A 11 -3.18 -0.80 10.57
C PRO A 11 -3.94 -2.13 10.62
N VAL A 12 -3.26 -3.24 10.32
CA VAL A 12 -3.81 -4.60 10.51
C VAL A 12 -3.82 -4.91 12.01
N ARG A 13 -4.76 -4.30 12.73
CA ARG A 13 -5.01 -4.46 14.17
C ARG A 13 -6.47 -4.75 14.40
N ARG A 14 -6.77 -5.46 15.49
CA ARG A 14 -8.14 -5.86 15.87
C ARG A 14 -9.14 -4.72 15.81
N GLY A 15 -8.79 -3.53 16.32
CA GLY A 15 -9.66 -2.36 16.30
C GLY A 15 -10.05 -1.93 14.88
N SER A 16 -9.05 -1.67 14.02
CA SER A 16 -9.26 -1.24 12.64
C SER A 16 -9.96 -2.30 11.79
N LEU A 17 -9.62 -3.58 11.97
CA LEU A 17 -10.30 -4.69 11.30
C LEU A 17 -11.79 -4.78 11.69
N SER A 18 -12.09 -4.63 12.99
CA SER A 18 -13.46 -4.63 13.50
C SER A 18 -14.25 -3.43 12.99
N ALA A 19 -13.67 -2.23 13.04
CA ALA A 19 -14.31 -1.02 12.56
C ALA A 19 -14.59 -1.10 11.05
N PHE A 20 -13.61 -1.58 10.26
CA PHE A 20 -13.78 -1.82 8.83
C PHE A 20 -14.94 -2.80 8.55
N ARG A 21 -15.03 -3.92 9.27
CA ARG A 21 -16.16 -4.87 9.10
C ARG A 21 -17.52 -4.21 9.36
N THR A 22 -17.61 -3.32 10.34
CA THR A 22 -18.85 -2.61 10.67
C THR A 22 -19.24 -1.61 9.58
N VAL A 23 -18.27 -0.87 9.02
CA VAL A 23 -18.56 0.14 7.99
C VAL A 23 -18.62 -0.44 6.59
N LYS A 24 -18.00 -1.61 6.33
CA LYS A 24 -17.93 -2.27 5.02
C LYS A 24 -19.27 -2.35 4.27
N PRO A 25 -20.41 -2.69 4.91
CA PRO A 25 -21.70 -2.74 4.21
C PRO A 25 -22.24 -1.37 3.79
N VAL A 26 -21.71 -0.29 4.36
CA VAL A 26 -22.19 1.10 4.18
C VAL A 26 -21.23 1.92 3.30
N ILE A 27 -19.94 1.56 3.27
CA ILE A 27 -18.97 2.15 2.34
C ILE A 27 -19.12 1.51 0.95
N ASP A 28 -19.13 2.35 -0.08
CA ASP A 28 -19.16 1.90 -1.48
C ASP A 28 -17.85 1.19 -1.87
N GLU A 29 -17.89 0.34 -2.90
CA GLU A 29 -16.74 -0.29 -3.57
C GLU A 29 -15.67 0.73 -4.01
N GLN A 30 -16.04 2.00 -4.09
CA GLN A 30 -15.13 3.13 -4.33
C GLN A 30 -14.09 3.34 -3.21
N THR A 31 -14.34 2.87 -1.99
CA THR A 31 -13.43 3.05 -0.85
C THR A 31 -12.43 1.90 -0.78
N GLN A 32 -11.25 2.05 -1.38
CA GLN A 32 -10.24 0.99 -1.39
C GLN A 32 -9.22 1.23 -0.26
N PRO A 33 -9.23 0.50 0.88
CA PRO A 33 -8.33 0.79 1.99
C PRO A 33 -6.87 0.48 1.66
N LEU A 34 -5.96 1.23 2.26
CA LEU A 34 -4.56 0.82 2.40
C LEU A 34 -4.40 0.12 3.76
N TRP A 35 -4.17 -1.18 3.77
CA TRP A 35 -3.81 -1.91 4.96
C TRP A 35 -2.31 -1.83 5.21
N VAL A 36 -1.89 -1.57 6.45
CA VAL A 36 -0.48 -1.52 6.85
C VAL A 36 -0.22 -2.58 7.90
N VAL A 37 0.66 -3.54 7.61
CA VAL A 37 1.08 -4.55 8.60
C VAL A 37 1.92 -3.86 9.67
N PRO A 38 1.48 -3.81 10.94
CA PRO A 38 2.22 -3.12 11.97
C PRO A 38 3.55 -3.84 12.30
N PRO A 39 4.53 -3.13 12.88
CA PRO A 39 5.72 -3.79 13.40
C PRO A 39 5.34 -4.78 14.50
N THR A 40 6.07 -5.89 14.58
CA THR A 40 5.98 -6.86 15.68
C THR A 40 7.03 -6.54 16.74
N ASN A 41 6.67 -6.70 18.01
CA ASN A 41 7.62 -6.62 19.13
C ASN A 41 8.31 -7.97 19.41
N ALA A 42 7.92 -9.04 18.70
CA ALA A 42 8.44 -10.39 18.83
C ALA A 42 8.95 -10.89 17.46
N PRO A 43 10.16 -10.48 17.04
CA PRO A 43 10.74 -10.85 15.74
C PRO A 43 10.95 -12.36 15.59
N GLU A 44 11.20 -13.09 16.68
CA GLU A 44 11.32 -14.56 16.69
C GLU A 44 10.04 -15.28 16.29
N ALA A 45 8.88 -14.63 16.45
CA ALA A 45 7.57 -15.16 16.08
C ALA A 45 7.04 -14.56 14.77
N LEU A 46 7.89 -13.87 13.99
CA LEU A 46 7.50 -13.12 12.80
C LEU A 46 6.69 -13.95 11.78
N PRO A 47 7.06 -15.19 11.42
CA PRO A 47 6.27 -15.98 10.46
C PRO A 47 4.83 -16.24 10.94
N ALA A 48 4.66 -16.61 12.22
CA ALA A 48 3.35 -16.86 12.81
C ALA A 48 2.52 -15.56 12.90
N TYR A 49 3.16 -14.45 13.25
CA TYR A 49 2.53 -13.12 13.28
C TYR A 49 2.03 -12.69 11.89
N LEU A 50 2.85 -12.86 10.85
CA LEU A 50 2.48 -12.52 9.48
C LEU A 50 1.32 -13.36 8.98
N ARG A 51 1.37 -14.67 9.18
CA ARG A 51 0.29 -15.59 8.80
C ARG A 51 -1.02 -15.23 9.50
N LYS A 52 -0.96 -14.96 10.82
CA LYS A 52 -2.14 -14.54 11.58
C LYS A 52 -2.69 -13.21 11.06
N SER A 53 -1.84 -12.22 10.85
CA SER A 53 -2.23 -10.91 10.30
C SER A 53 -2.92 -11.06 8.95
N ALA A 54 -2.41 -11.93 8.08
CA ALA A 54 -2.98 -12.19 6.77
C ALA A 54 -4.35 -12.89 6.87
N MET A 55 -4.51 -13.89 7.75
CA MET A 55 -5.81 -14.56 7.98
C MET A 55 -6.85 -13.58 8.55
N ASP A 56 -6.48 -12.78 9.56
CA ASP A 56 -7.35 -11.79 10.17
C ASP A 56 -7.79 -10.74 9.15
N LEU A 57 -6.86 -10.28 8.32
CA LEU A 57 -7.12 -9.36 7.22
C LEU A 57 -8.04 -9.97 6.16
N ASN A 58 -7.76 -11.19 5.70
CA ASN A 58 -8.60 -11.89 4.73
C ASN A 58 -10.05 -11.97 5.23
N GLY A 59 -10.27 -12.38 6.49
CA GLY A 59 -11.60 -12.46 7.08
C GLY A 59 -12.29 -11.10 7.29
N ALA A 60 -11.56 -9.99 7.39
CA ALA A 60 -12.15 -8.65 7.50
C ALA A 60 -12.40 -7.99 6.15
N ASN A 61 -11.44 -8.09 5.24
CA ASN A 61 -11.45 -7.46 3.95
C ASN A 61 -12.36 -8.23 2.97
N GLY A 62 -12.37 -9.56 3.01
CA GLY A 62 -13.04 -10.40 2.00
C GLY A 62 -12.64 -9.97 0.59
N LEU A 63 -13.53 -10.01 -0.39
CA LEU A 63 -13.24 -9.64 -1.79
C LEU A 63 -12.99 -8.14 -2.04
N HIS A 64 -12.94 -7.30 -1.01
CA HIS A 64 -12.88 -5.85 -1.18
C HIS A 64 -11.54 -5.40 -1.79
N PRO A 65 -11.51 -4.59 -2.85
CA PRO A 65 -10.25 -4.13 -3.44
C PRO A 65 -9.51 -3.16 -2.52
N GLY A 66 -8.18 -3.18 -2.56
CA GLY A 66 -7.37 -2.29 -1.75
C GLY A 66 -5.88 -2.47 -1.98
N TRP A 67 -5.09 -2.03 -1.01
CA TRP A 67 -3.65 -2.16 -0.99
C TRP A 67 -3.17 -2.76 0.32
N LEU A 68 -2.01 -3.42 0.30
CA LEU A 68 -1.33 -3.93 1.47
C LEU A 68 0.13 -3.47 1.48
N ASP A 69 0.49 -2.73 2.52
CA ASP A 69 1.84 -2.26 2.78
C ASP A 69 2.45 -3.05 3.96
N THR A 70 3.54 -3.73 3.65
CA THR A 70 4.32 -4.55 4.59
C THR A 70 5.61 -3.85 5.02
N ARG A 71 5.67 -2.52 4.95
CA ARG A 71 6.85 -1.70 5.24
C ARG A 71 7.62 -2.06 6.50
N HIS A 72 6.93 -2.50 7.55
CA HIS A 72 7.56 -2.79 8.84
C HIS A 72 8.25 -4.16 8.91
N VAL A 73 8.11 -4.98 7.87
CA VAL A 73 8.69 -6.33 7.75
C VAL A 73 9.47 -6.51 6.45
N GLU A 74 9.89 -5.38 5.84
CA GLU A 74 10.57 -5.33 4.54
C GLU A 74 11.96 -5.98 4.52
N ALA A 75 12.58 -6.15 5.69
CA ALA A 75 13.86 -6.84 5.82
C ALA A 75 13.76 -8.35 5.52
N THR A 76 12.54 -8.88 5.41
CA THR A 76 12.27 -10.29 5.14
C THR A 76 11.22 -10.44 4.02
N PRO A 77 11.54 -10.03 2.77
CA PRO A 77 10.58 -10.06 1.67
C PRO A 77 10.08 -11.49 1.37
N ASP A 78 10.94 -12.49 1.55
CA ASP A 78 10.58 -13.90 1.36
C ASP A 78 9.50 -14.35 2.36
N LEU A 79 9.59 -13.95 3.63
CA LEU A 79 8.55 -14.26 4.62
C LEU A 79 7.21 -13.60 4.28
N VAL A 80 7.24 -12.41 3.69
CA VAL A 80 6.01 -11.76 3.20
C VAL A 80 5.42 -12.57 2.05
N ALA A 81 6.24 -12.97 1.09
CA ALA A 81 5.83 -13.82 -0.04
C ALA A 81 5.29 -15.18 0.41
N GLU A 82 5.87 -15.80 1.45
CA GLU A 82 5.48 -17.14 1.89
C GLU A 82 4.31 -17.15 2.90
N GLN A 83 4.21 -16.14 3.76
CA GLN A 83 3.28 -16.16 4.91
C GLN A 83 2.07 -15.25 4.71
N VAL A 84 2.20 -14.19 3.91
CA VAL A 84 1.13 -13.21 3.72
C VAL A 84 0.38 -13.48 2.42
N TRP A 85 1.09 -13.47 1.30
CA TRP A 85 0.43 -13.47 -0.01
C TRP A 85 -0.38 -14.73 -0.33
N PRO A 86 0.03 -15.96 0.00
CA PRO A 86 -0.77 -17.16 -0.24
C PRO A 86 -2.13 -17.13 0.46
N GLN A 87 -2.24 -16.38 1.56
CA GLN A 87 -3.50 -16.20 2.30
C GLN A 87 -4.42 -15.14 1.66
N LEU A 88 -3.86 -14.25 0.84
CA LEU A 88 -4.55 -13.10 0.25
C LEU A 88 -4.79 -13.25 -1.26
N SER A 89 -3.95 -14.00 -1.97
CA SER A 89 -4.03 -14.22 -3.42
C SER A 89 -4.84 -15.46 -3.82
N ALA A 90 -5.58 -16.07 -2.88
CA ALA A 90 -6.31 -17.31 -3.15
C ALA A 90 -7.36 -17.12 -4.29
N PRO A 91 -7.21 -17.83 -5.43
CA PRO A 91 -7.79 -17.44 -6.73
C PRO A 91 -9.31 -17.52 -6.88
N LEU A 92 -10.06 -17.97 -5.87
CA LEU A 92 -11.53 -18.07 -5.92
C LEU A 92 -12.25 -17.27 -4.83
N LEU A 93 -11.54 -16.80 -3.80
CA LEU A 93 -12.14 -16.17 -2.61
C LEU A 93 -11.24 -15.09 -1.95
N GLY A 94 -10.08 -14.80 -2.53
CA GLY A 94 -9.08 -13.92 -1.94
C GLY A 94 -9.38 -12.42 -2.14
N PRO A 95 -8.96 -11.56 -1.20
CA PRO A 95 -9.07 -10.12 -1.32
C PRO A 95 -8.27 -9.60 -2.51
N ALA A 96 -8.85 -8.67 -3.29
CA ALA A 96 -8.16 -7.98 -4.38
C ALA A 96 -7.18 -6.91 -3.86
N LEU A 97 -6.27 -7.31 -2.97
CA LEU A 97 -5.25 -6.45 -2.37
C LEU A 97 -4.03 -6.42 -3.26
N ARG A 98 -3.57 -5.20 -3.51
CA ARG A 98 -2.37 -4.91 -4.30
C ARG A 98 -1.18 -4.72 -3.37
N PRO A 99 -0.03 -5.38 -3.62
CA PRO A 99 1.17 -5.12 -2.85
C PRO A 99 1.60 -3.65 -3.00
N VAL A 100 2.23 -3.12 -1.96
CA VAL A 100 2.77 -1.76 -1.95
C VAL A 100 4.28 -1.78 -1.80
N THR A 101 4.94 -0.89 -2.54
CA THR A 101 6.34 -0.53 -2.38
C THR A 101 6.52 0.99 -2.44
N GLY A 102 7.76 1.47 -2.48
CA GLY A 102 8.08 2.89 -2.53
C GLY A 102 9.56 3.13 -2.85
N PRO A 103 9.94 4.35 -3.25
CA PRO A 103 11.31 4.70 -3.63
C PRO A 103 12.29 4.57 -2.46
N GLU A 104 11.82 4.68 -1.22
CA GLU A 104 12.61 4.52 0.00
C GLU A 104 12.91 3.05 0.35
N ARG A 105 12.25 2.10 -0.33
CA ARG A 105 12.34 0.67 -0.04
C ARG A 105 13.62 0.05 -0.57
N ALA A 106 14.08 -1.01 0.08
CA ALA A 106 15.17 -1.83 -0.43
C ALA A 106 14.79 -2.44 -1.80
N PRO A 107 15.73 -2.50 -2.78
CA PRO A 107 15.45 -3.06 -4.10
C PRO A 107 14.87 -4.47 -4.10
N ALA A 108 15.27 -5.33 -3.16
CA ALA A 108 14.72 -6.67 -3.00
C ALA A 108 13.23 -6.65 -2.64
N GLN A 109 12.79 -5.74 -1.76
CA GLN A 109 11.38 -5.59 -1.43
C GLN A 109 10.56 -5.05 -2.60
N GLN A 110 11.11 -4.10 -3.37
CA GLN A 110 10.47 -3.55 -4.56
C GLN A 110 10.21 -4.63 -5.61
N LEU A 111 11.22 -5.46 -5.90
CA LEU A 111 11.11 -6.58 -6.82
C LEU A 111 10.12 -7.65 -6.32
N ALA A 112 10.18 -8.00 -5.03
CA ALA A 112 9.24 -8.95 -4.45
C ALA A 112 7.78 -8.45 -4.58
N ALA A 113 7.51 -7.19 -4.21
CA ALA A 113 6.18 -6.59 -4.35
C ALA A 113 5.70 -6.60 -5.81
N ALA A 114 6.58 -6.30 -6.76
CA ALA A 114 6.25 -6.32 -8.19
C ALA A 114 5.96 -7.74 -8.70
N GLY A 115 6.76 -8.73 -8.32
CA GLY A 115 6.53 -10.14 -8.67
C GLY A 115 5.21 -10.65 -8.12
N LEU A 116 4.88 -10.30 -6.87
CA LEU A 116 3.60 -10.65 -6.25
C LEU A 116 2.40 -10.01 -6.95
N ALA A 117 2.53 -8.77 -7.42
CA ALA A 117 1.50 -8.14 -8.25
C ALA A 117 1.31 -8.89 -9.57
N ALA A 118 2.42 -9.28 -10.22
CA ALA A 118 2.42 -10.03 -11.48
C ALA A 118 1.72 -11.38 -11.32
N ASP A 119 2.13 -12.17 -10.32
CA ASP A 119 1.62 -13.51 -10.04
C ASP A 119 0.12 -13.50 -9.72
N ALA A 120 -0.35 -12.45 -9.04
CA ALA A 120 -1.75 -12.25 -8.71
C ALA A 120 -2.59 -11.67 -9.88
N GLY A 121 -1.97 -11.34 -11.02
CA GLY A 121 -2.62 -10.61 -12.12
C GLY A 121 -3.15 -9.23 -11.70
N GLY A 122 -2.58 -8.65 -10.63
CA GLY A 122 -3.01 -7.42 -9.99
C GLY A 122 -2.14 -6.22 -10.36
N GLY A 123 -2.46 -5.06 -9.76
CA GLY A 123 -1.62 -3.86 -9.86
C GLY A 123 -0.66 -3.73 -8.68
N LEU A 124 0.32 -2.85 -8.82
CA LEU A 124 1.28 -2.47 -7.78
C LEU A 124 0.95 -1.09 -7.23
N GLY A 125 0.99 -0.90 -5.91
CA GLY A 125 0.97 0.42 -5.29
C GLY A 125 2.37 0.98 -5.09
N VAL A 126 2.62 2.21 -5.52
CA VAL A 126 3.83 2.98 -5.19
C VAL A 126 3.46 4.07 -4.21
N ARG A 127 3.91 3.93 -2.97
CA ARG A 127 3.67 4.90 -1.89
C ARG A 127 4.81 5.91 -1.85
N VAL A 128 4.47 7.20 -1.90
CA VAL A 128 5.39 8.32 -1.73
C VAL A 128 4.92 9.13 -0.53
N ARG A 129 5.79 9.26 0.47
CA ARG A 129 5.47 9.98 1.72
C ARG A 129 5.92 11.43 1.60
N ALA A 130 5.00 12.36 1.86
CA ALA A 130 5.27 13.79 1.74
C ALA A 130 6.38 14.27 2.69
N GLN A 131 6.44 13.68 3.88
CA GLN A 131 7.47 13.92 4.89
C GLN A 131 8.87 13.44 4.50
N ASP A 132 8.97 12.46 3.59
CA ASP A 132 10.23 11.88 3.13
C ASP A 132 10.63 12.46 1.76
N LEU A 133 9.92 13.49 1.28
CA LEU A 133 10.12 14.08 -0.04
C LEU A 133 11.36 14.98 -0.08
N ASP A 134 12.37 14.53 -0.82
CA ASP A 134 13.37 15.40 -1.44
C ASP A 134 12.96 15.63 -2.90
N GLU A 135 12.42 16.83 -3.20
CA GLU A 135 11.92 17.17 -4.54
C GLU A 135 12.99 17.06 -5.64
N ALA A 136 14.27 17.28 -5.31
CA ALA A 136 15.34 17.19 -6.29
C ALA A 136 15.68 15.73 -6.63
N GLN A 137 15.49 14.81 -5.69
CA GLN A 137 15.86 13.40 -5.86
C GLN A 137 14.67 12.52 -6.27
N MET A 138 13.45 12.89 -5.87
CA MET A 138 12.27 12.05 -6.05
C MET A 138 12.02 11.63 -7.51
N PRO A 139 12.15 12.51 -8.53
CA PRO A 139 11.98 12.08 -9.92
C PRO A 139 12.95 10.98 -10.34
N ARG A 140 14.22 11.08 -9.90
CA ARG A 140 15.24 10.07 -10.18
C ARG A 140 14.94 8.76 -9.46
N LEU A 141 14.65 8.82 -8.16
CA LEU A 141 14.34 7.63 -7.35
C LEU A 141 13.11 6.88 -7.86
N LEU A 142 12.07 7.61 -8.29
CA LEU A 142 10.90 7.00 -8.92
C LEU A 142 11.21 6.40 -10.28
N SER A 143 12.01 7.08 -11.12
CA SER A 143 12.43 6.52 -12.40
C SER A 143 13.20 5.20 -12.22
N GLU A 144 14.13 5.15 -11.26
CA GLU A 144 14.88 3.94 -10.92
C GLU A 144 13.98 2.83 -10.36
N LEU A 145 13.04 3.17 -9.48
CA LEU A 145 12.04 2.23 -8.97
C LEU A 145 11.19 1.66 -10.11
N LEU A 146 10.63 2.52 -10.96
CA LEU A 146 9.75 2.13 -12.05
C LEU A 146 10.49 1.26 -13.07
N ALA A 147 11.70 1.65 -13.47
CA ALA A 147 12.55 0.82 -14.33
C ALA A 147 12.79 -0.59 -13.75
N ARG A 148 12.87 -0.71 -12.41
CA ARG A 148 13.05 -1.98 -11.71
C ARG A 148 11.78 -2.82 -11.66
N VAL A 149 10.60 -2.22 -11.47
CA VAL A 149 9.34 -2.95 -11.23
C VAL A 149 8.44 -3.08 -12.46
N SER A 150 8.54 -2.19 -13.44
CA SER A 150 7.71 -2.17 -14.65
C SER A 150 7.72 -3.45 -15.49
N PRO A 151 8.83 -4.23 -15.58
CA PRO A 151 8.80 -5.51 -16.28
C PRO A 151 7.82 -6.53 -15.67
N ALA A 152 7.51 -6.38 -14.38
CA ALA A 152 6.65 -7.30 -13.63
C ALA A 152 5.24 -6.73 -13.39
N ALA A 153 5.05 -5.40 -13.36
CA ALA A 153 3.76 -4.77 -13.09
C ALA A 153 3.25 -3.95 -14.28
N SER A 154 2.14 -4.38 -14.90
CA SER A 154 1.50 -3.65 -16.01
C SER A 154 0.72 -2.41 -15.56
N ASP A 155 0.26 -2.41 -14.31
CA ASP A 155 -0.56 -1.36 -13.72
C ASP A 155 0.04 -0.85 -12.41
N VAL A 156 0.33 0.44 -12.34
CA VAL A 156 0.90 1.08 -11.15
C VAL A 156 -0.03 2.18 -10.64
N ASP A 157 -0.44 2.07 -9.38
CA ASP A 157 -1.17 3.10 -8.64
C ASP A 157 -0.18 3.95 -7.83
N LEU A 158 -0.35 5.27 -7.82
CA LEU A 158 0.38 6.18 -6.96
C LEU A 158 -0.41 6.43 -5.67
N LEU A 159 0.25 6.25 -4.51
CA LEU A 159 -0.29 6.54 -3.20
C LEU A 159 0.51 7.69 -2.56
N VAL A 160 -0.05 8.90 -2.56
CA VAL A 160 0.56 10.07 -1.92
C VAL A 160 0.18 10.06 -0.44
N ASP A 161 1.15 9.79 0.43
CA ASP A 161 0.97 9.72 1.86
C ASP A 161 1.36 11.02 2.54
N LEU A 162 0.36 11.77 3.00
CA LEU A 162 0.56 13.02 3.74
C LEU A 162 0.98 12.79 5.19
N GLY A 163 0.95 11.54 5.67
CA GLY A 163 1.21 11.23 7.07
C GLY A 163 0.12 11.78 7.99
N GLU A 164 0.54 12.25 9.16
CA GLU A 164 -0.34 12.91 10.11
C GLU A 164 -0.73 14.31 9.59
N VAL A 165 -2.03 14.53 9.43
CA VAL A 165 -2.58 15.82 8.97
C VAL A 165 -3.08 16.59 10.18
N THR A 166 -2.29 17.54 10.66
CA THR A 166 -2.67 18.44 11.76
C THR A 166 -3.31 19.73 11.24
N VAL A 167 -2.84 20.24 10.10
CA VAL A 167 -3.32 21.47 9.46
C VAL A 167 -3.66 21.21 7.99
N VAL A 168 -4.94 21.34 7.63
CA VAL A 168 -5.45 21.01 6.29
C VAL A 168 -4.73 21.79 5.17
N ARG A 169 -4.49 23.09 5.38
CA ARG A 169 -3.83 23.94 4.36
C ARG A 169 -2.40 23.47 4.05
N GLU A 170 -1.66 23.08 5.09
CA GLU A 170 -0.29 22.58 4.95
C GLU A 170 -0.29 21.22 4.26
N ALA A 171 -1.21 20.33 4.65
CA ALA A 171 -1.39 19.03 4.02
C ALA A 171 -1.74 19.15 2.52
N MET A 172 -2.61 20.09 2.14
CA MET A 172 -2.91 20.37 0.74
C MET A 172 -1.69 20.88 -0.02
N THR A 173 -0.91 21.76 0.59
CA THR A 173 0.32 22.29 -0.02
C THR A 173 1.33 21.17 -0.24
N SER A 174 1.54 20.31 0.75
CA SER A 174 2.40 19.13 0.66
C SER A 174 1.91 18.14 -0.40
N ALA A 175 0.61 17.89 -0.49
CA ALA A 175 0.01 17.03 -1.52
C ALA A 175 0.33 17.52 -2.94
N LEU A 176 0.15 18.82 -3.18
CA LEU A 176 0.44 19.44 -4.47
C LEU A 176 1.93 19.38 -4.81
N ARG A 177 2.81 19.64 -3.83
CA ARG A 177 4.27 19.54 -4.03
C ARG A 177 4.70 18.12 -4.41
N VAL A 178 4.21 17.11 -3.70
CA VAL A 178 4.47 15.71 -4.06
C VAL A 178 3.93 15.42 -5.46
N TRP A 179 2.68 15.79 -5.74
CA TRP A 179 2.05 15.53 -7.04
C TRP A 179 2.85 16.13 -8.19
N GLU A 180 3.26 17.40 -8.12
CA GLU A 180 4.06 18.04 -9.16
C GLU A 180 5.41 17.34 -9.38
N ALA A 181 6.04 16.82 -8.32
CA ALA A 181 7.29 16.08 -8.43
C ALA A 181 7.13 14.70 -9.10
N VAL A 182 5.96 14.05 -8.97
CA VAL A 182 5.80 12.63 -9.34
C VAL A 182 4.85 12.38 -10.51
N ARG A 183 4.00 13.35 -10.88
CA ARG A 183 2.97 13.19 -11.92
C ARG A 183 3.53 12.83 -13.29
N GLY A 184 4.76 13.25 -13.59
CA GLY A 184 5.45 13.00 -14.86
C GLY A 184 6.28 11.71 -14.89
N ALA A 185 6.40 10.99 -13.79
CA ALA A 185 7.28 9.82 -13.71
C ALA A 185 6.71 8.57 -14.40
N ALA A 186 5.38 8.44 -14.46
CA ALA A 186 4.69 7.35 -15.12
C ALA A 186 3.27 7.74 -15.56
N ASN A 187 2.66 6.93 -16.42
CA ASN A 187 1.22 6.95 -16.65
C ASN A 187 0.52 6.20 -15.51
N TRP A 188 0.36 6.86 -14.37
CA TRP A 188 -0.29 6.29 -13.19
C TRP A 188 -1.71 5.83 -13.54
N ARG A 189 -2.04 4.57 -13.23
CA ARG A 189 -3.40 4.05 -13.41
C ARG A 189 -4.38 4.80 -12.51
N ARG A 190 -3.96 5.06 -11.27
CA ARG A 190 -4.71 5.84 -10.27
C ARG A 190 -3.76 6.65 -9.41
N THR A 191 -4.26 7.79 -8.93
CA THR A 191 -3.58 8.60 -7.90
C THR A 191 -4.49 8.70 -6.69
N VAL A 192 -3.98 8.29 -5.54
CA VAL A 192 -4.69 8.20 -4.27
C VAL A 192 -4.00 9.12 -3.27
N LEU A 193 -4.80 9.87 -2.53
CA LEU A 193 -4.30 10.68 -1.41
C LEU A 193 -4.63 9.99 -0.09
N LEU A 194 -3.60 9.71 0.70
CA LEU A 194 -3.68 9.15 2.03
C LEU A 194 -3.43 10.27 3.04
N GLY A 195 -4.26 10.35 4.08
CA GLY A 195 -4.04 11.32 5.15
C GLY A 195 -4.88 11.00 6.37
N GLY A 196 -4.24 11.08 7.55
CA GLY A 196 -4.93 11.07 8.84
C GLY A 196 -5.53 9.74 9.30
N SER A 197 -5.68 9.62 10.62
CA SER A 197 -6.23 8.49 11.35
C SER A 197 -7.66 8.20 10.93
N PHE A 198 -7.94 6.93 10.63
CA PHE A 198 -9.31 6.43 10.58
C PHE A 198 -10.01 6.69 11.92
N PRO A 199 -11.22 7.27 11.92
CA PRO A 199 -11.95 7.61 13.14
C PRO A 199 -12.29 6.38 14.01
#